data_AF-A0A7L5BG89-F1
#
_entry.id   AF-A0A7L5BG89-F1
#
_cell.length_a   1.000
_cell.length_b   1.000
_cell.length_c   1.000
_cell.angle_alpha   90.00
_cell.angle_beta   90.00
_cell.angle_gamma   90.00
#
_symmetry.space_group_name_H-M   'P 1'
#
loop_
_entity.id
_entity.type
_entity.pdbx_description
1 polymer ?
#
loop_
_entity_poly.entity_id
_entity_poly.type
_entity_poly.pdbx_seq_one_letter_code
_entity_poly.pdbx_strand_id
1 'polypeptide(L)'
;MTVKLTGEYFEHRTIAGDRWDLLAYRYYGDQYKQTVILEANRHLILDDLAVQPLMLPQGVTLKIPVIEEEAANTSLLPPWKRDKPDYGV
;
A
#
# COMPACT_ATOMS: atom_id res chain seq x y z
N MET A 1 -4.42 -7.13 9.97
CA MET A 1 -3.79 -7.89 8.87
C MET A 1 -2.29 -7.70 8.99
N THR A 2 -1.53 -8.79 9.06
CA THR A 2 -0.07 -8.71 9.10
C THR A 2 0.43 -8.63 7.66
N VAL A 3 1.07 -7.52 7.29
CA VAL A 3 1.69 -7.37 5.98
C VAL A 3 3.08 -8.01 6.02
N LYS A 4 3.42 -8.84 5.04
CA LYS A 4 4.74 -9.45 4.92
C LYS A 4 5.57 -8.68 3.90
N LEU A 5 6.74 -8.19 4.33
CA LEU A 5 7.67 -7.44 3.48
C LEU A 5 8.62 -8.41 2.76
N THR A 6 8.91 -8.11 1.50
CA THR A 6 9.90 -8.87 0.70
C THR A 6 11.34 -8.42 0.95
N GLY A 7 11.53 -7.18 1.44
CA GLY A 7 12.82 -6.51 1.59
C GLY A 7 13.15 -5.55 0.43
N GLU A 8 12.44 -5.64 -0.68
CA GLU A 8 12.56 -4.72 -1.82
C GLU A 8 11.68 -3.48 -1.65
N TYR A 9 11.98 -2.41 -2.39
CA TYR A 9 11.16 -1.20 -2.43
C TYR A 9 11.29 -0.46 -3.76
N PHE A 10 10.26 0.32 -4.09
CA PHE A 10 10.32 1.34 -5.14
C PHE A 10 10.56 2.72 -4.54
N GLU A 11 11.17 3.62 -5.31
CA GLU A 11 11.25 5.03 -4.95
C GLU A 11 10.08 5.80 -5.56
N HIS A 12 9.42 6.61 -4.73
CA HIS A 12 8.37 7.52 -5.16
C HIS A 12 8.75 8.95 -4.80
N ARG A 13 8.87 9.83 -5.80
CA ARG A 13 9.08 11.26 -5.58
C ARG A 13 7.75 11.96 -5.46
N THR A 14 7.46 12.50 -4.29
CA THR A 14 6.17 13.12 -3.98
C THR A 14 5.89 14.34 -4.84
N ILE A 15 4.63 14.52 -5.19
CA ILE A 15 4.07 15.66 -5.90
C ILE A 15 3.01 16.37 -5.05
N ALA A 16 2.62 17.57 -5.48
CA ALA A 16 1.53 18.28 -4.83
C ALA A 16 0.25 17.45 -4.88
N GLY A 17 -0.38 17.27 -3.72
CA GLY A 17 -1.61 16.47 -3.60
C GLY A 17 -1.40 15.06 -3.02
N ASP A 18 -0.15 14.59 -2.92
CA ASP A 18 0.11 13.25 -2.39
C ASP A 18 -0.25 13.12 -0.92
N ARG A 19 -0.85 11.98 -0.60
CA ARG A 19 -1.24 11.56 0.75
C ARG A 19 -0.91 10.09 0.94
N TRP A 20 -0.64 9.68 2.18
CA TRP A 20 -0.27 8.30 2.51
C TRP A 20 -1.32 7.27 2.08
N ASP A 21 -2.60 7.56 2.29
CA ASP A 21 -3.73 6.72 1.88
C ASP A 21 -3.85 6.58 0.36
N LEU A 22 -3.63 7.68 -0.38
CA LEU A 22 -3.66 7.66 -1.84
C LEU A 22 -2.48 6.88 -2.44
N LEU A 23 -1.27 7.02 -1.87
CA LEU A 23 -0.12 6.24 -2.30
C LEU A 23 -0.32 4.75 -1.98
N ALA A 24 -0.84 4.42 -0.80
CA ALA A 24 -1.15 3.03 -0.45
C ALA A 24 -2.18 2.40 -1.39
N TYR A 25 -3.24 3.14 -1.73
CA TYR A 25 -4.21 2.67 -2.72
C TYR A 25 -3.57 2.49 -4.10
N ARG A 26 -2.72 3.43 -4.53
CA ARG A 26 -2.03 3.36 -5.83
C ARG A 26 -1.11 2.15 -5.95
N TYR A 27 -0.32 1.87 -4.92
CA TYR A 27 0.72 0.84 -4.98
C TYR A 27 0.24 -0.54 -4.50
N TYR A 28 -0.75 -0.59 -3.61
CA TYR A 28 -1.21 -1.84 -3.00
C TYR A 28 -2.70 -2.13 -3.20
N GLY A 29 -3.43 -1.29 -3.94
CA GLY A 29 -4.88 -1.42 -4.12
C GLY A 29 -5.70 -1.21 -2.83
N ASP A 30 -5.06 -0.80 -1.73
CA ASP A 30 -5.66 -0.73 -0.40
C ASP A 30 -5.08 0.42 0.42
N GLN A 31 -5.88 1.46 0.57
CA GLN A 31 -5.59 2.66 1.38
C GLN A 31 -5.25 2.35 2.85
N TYR A 32 -5.77 1.25 3.42
CA TYR A 32 -5.49 0.92 4.82
C TYR A 32 -4.05 0.43 5.04
N LYS A 33 -3.32 0.13 3.96
CA LYS A 33 -1.90 -0.22 4.01
C LYS A 33 -0.96 1.00 4.08
N GLN A 34 -1.49 2.21 4.27
CA GLN A 34 -0.69 3.44 4.42
C GLN A 34 0.36 3.38 5.54
N THR A 35 0.08 2.64 6.62
CA THR A 35 1.02 2.46 7.73
C THR A 35 2.30 1.77 7.28
N VAL A 36 2.26 0.89 6.28
CA VAL A 36 3.45 0.22 5.72
C VAL A 36 4.42 1.24 5.11
N ILE A 37 3.90 2.18 4.32
CA ILE A 37 4.70 3.24 3.70
C ILE A 37 5.23 4.17 4.79
N LEU A 38 4.38 4.50 5.77
CA LEU A 38 4.71 5.44 6.82
C LEU A 38 5.85 4.92 7.71
N GLU A 39 5.79 3.68 8.18
CA GLU A 39 6.86 3.09 8.99
C GLU A 39 8.19 3.02 8.23
N ALA A 40 8.16 2.64 6.94
CA ALA A 40 9.36 2.56 6.11
C ALA A 40 10.07 3.93 5.93
N ASN A 41 9.32 5.02 6.07
CA ASN A 41 9.81 6.39 5.91
C ASN A 41 9.85 7.17 7.23
N ARG A 42 9.69 6.52 8.38
CA ARG A 42 9.67 7.17 9.70
C ARG A 42 10.94 7.98 9.98
N HIS A 43 12.08 7.53 9.46
CA HIS A 43 13.36 8.25 9.53
C HIS A 43 13.36 9.65 8.89
N LEU A 44 12.39 9.97 8.04
CA LEU A 44 12.23 11.31 7.45
C LEU A 44 11.53 12.30 8.40
N ILE A 45 10.93 11.80 9.48
CA ILE A 45 10.31 12.62 10.52
C ILE A 45 11.31 12.78 11.66
N LEU A 46 11.70 14.01 11.96
CA LEU A 46 12.78 14.33 12.92
C LEU A 46 12.41 14.10 14.40
N ASP A 47 11.15 13.82 14.70
CA ASP A 47 10.63 13.63 16.06
C ASP A 47 9.67 12.43 16.08
N ASP A 48 9.95 11.43 16.92
CA ASP A 48 9.16 10.20 17.05
C ASP A 48 7.70 10.46 17.49
N LEU A 49 7.45 11.59 18.14
CA LEU A 49 6.11 12.01 18.59
C LEU A 49 5.44 12.98 17.60
N ALA A 50 6.11 13.37 16.51
CA ALA A 50 5.53 14.29 15.55
C ALA A 50 4.35 13.66 14.81
N VAL A 51 3.29 14.48 14.69
CA VAL A 51 2.11 14.16 13.90
C VAL A 51 2.52 14.12 12.43
N GLN A 52 2.16 13.03 11.78
CA GLN A 52 2.44 12.79 10.37
C GLN A 52 1.63 13.77 9.53
N PRO A 53 2.24 14.45 8.55
CA PRO A 53 1.52 15.44 7.77
C PRO A 53 0.47 14.72 6.92
N LEU A 54 -0.75 15.30 6.89
CA LEU A 54 -1.84 14.78 6.06
C LEU A 54 -1.49 14.85 4.57
N MET A 55 -0.84 15.95 4.16
CA MET A 55 -0.35 16.18 2.80
C MET A 55 1.17 16.08 2.80
N LEU A 56 1.72 15.28 1.90
CA LEU A 56 3.16 15.11 1.81
C LEU A 56 3.81 16.35 1.19
N PRO A 57 4.97 16.81 1.72
CA PRO A 57 5.74 17.87 1.06
C PRO A 57 6.16 17.41 -0.34
N GLN A 58 6.09 18.30 -1.32
CA GLN A 58 6.51 18.00 -2.68
C GLN A 58 8.04 17.79 -2.78
N GLY A 59 8.45 16.82 -3.58
CA GLY A 59 9.85 16.57 -3.93
C GLY A 59 10.62 15.68 -2.96
N VAL A 60 9.96 15.13 -1.93
CA VAL A 60 10.51 14.14 -1.00
C VAL A 60 10.53 12.78 -1.68
N THR A 61 11.60 12.01 -1.49
CA THR A 61 11.67 10.64 -2.02
C THR A 61 11.29 9.66 -0.92
N LEU A 62 10.21 8.92 -1.14
CA LEU A 62 9.70 7.89 -0.24
C LEU A 62 10.10 6.51 -0.73
N LYS A 63 10.42 5.62 0.20
CA LYS A 63 10.49 4.18 -0.04
C LYS A 63 9.09 3.60 0.00
N ILE A 64 8.70 2.88 -1.05
CA ILE A 64 7.44 2.14 -1.12
C ILE A 64 7.78 0.64 -1.04
N PRO A 65 7.67 0.00 0.14
CA PRO A 65 8.03 -1.40 0.29
C PRO A 65 7.24 -2.35 -0.61
N VAL A 66 7.90 -3.35 -1.18
CA VAL A 66 7.20 -4.42 -1.89
C VAL A 66 6.70 -5.43 -0.86
N ILE A 67 5.39 -5.69 -0.89
CA ILE A 67 4.70 -6.57 0.04
C ILE A 67 4.28 -7.86 -0.65
N GLU A 68 4.27 -8.96 0.09
CA GLU A 68 3.61 -10.18 -0.38
C GLU A 68 2.09 -10.01 -0.24
N GLU A 69 1.37 -10.30 -1.31
CA GLU A 69 -0.08 -10.33 -1.30
C GLU A 69 -0.55 -11.78 -1.46
N GLU A 70 -1.34 -12.25 -0.51
CA GLU A 70 -2.00 -13.55 -0.64
C GLU A 70 -3.06 -13.44 -1.74
N ALA A 71 -3.02 -14.37 -2.69
CA ALA A 71 -4.05 -14.44 -3.71
C ALA A 71 -5.41 -14.58 -3.06
N ALA A 72 -6.34 -13.69 -3.43
CA ALA A 72 -7.72 -13.77 -2.97
C ALA A 72 -8.27 -15.17 -3.30
N ASN A 73 -8.90 -15.82 -2.32
CA ASN A 73 -9.50 -17.14 -2.53
C ASN A 73 -10.61 -17.03 -3.58
N THR A 74 -10.30 -17.48 -4.80
CA THR A 74 -11.18 -17.36 -5.97
C THR A 74 -12.47 -18.16 -5.81
N SER A 75 -12.51 -19.14 -4.90
CA SER A 75 -13.75 -19.86 -4.56
C SER A 75 -14.81 -18.97 -3.91
N LEU A 76 -14.41 -17.86 -3.26
CA LEU A 76 -15.35 -16.90 -2.66
C LEU A 76 -15.89 -15.88 -3.68
N LEU A 77 -15.27 -15.77 -4.86
CA LEU A 77 -15.79 -14.91 -5.91
C LEU A 77 -17.10 -15.51 -6.45
N PRO A 78 -18.06 -14.69 -6.91
CA PRO A 78 -19.20 -15.21 -7.64
C PRO A 78 -18.73 -15.90 -8.92
N PRO A 79 -19.48 -16.90 -9.47
CA PRO A 79 -19.04 -17.70 -10.60
C PRO A 79 -18.50 -16.88 -11.78
N TRP A 80 -19.17 -15.80 -12.16
CA TRP A 80 -18.78 -14.91 -13.28
C TRP A 80 -17.49 -14.11 -13.07
N LYS A 81 -16.89 -14.13 -11.87
CA LYS A 81 -15.57 -13.52 -11.60
C LYS A 81 -14.47 -14.57 -11.42
N ARG A 82 -14.76 -15.87 -11.62
CA ARG A 82 -13.79 -16.95 -11.52
C ARG A 82 -13.21 -17.25 -12.90
N ASP A 83 -11.94 -17.65 -12.93
CA ASP A 83 -11.23 -18.04 -14.16
C ASP A 83 -11.81 -19.32 -14.80
N LYS A 84 -12.35 -20.21 -13.97
CA LYS A 84 -13.17 -21.37 -14.36
C LYS A 84 -14.53 -21.29 -13.66
N PRO A 85 -15.53 -20.66 -14.28
CA PRO A 85 -16.85 -20.54 -13.69
C PRO A 85 -17.52 -21.91 -13.66
N ASP A 86 -17.93 -22.34 -12.46
CA ASP A 86 -18.83 -23.46 -12.26
C ASP A 86 -20.19 -22.90 -11.83
N TYR A 87 -21.22 -23.20 -12.62
CA TYR A 87 -22.59 -22.74 -12.39
C TYR A 87 -23.46 -23.82 -11.73
N GLY A 88 -22.89 -24.99 -11.40
CA GLY A 88 -23.62 -26.14 -10.87
C GLY A 88 -24.57 -26.72 -11.92
N VAL A 89 -24.15 -27.79 -12.60
CA VAL A 89 -24.99 -28.60 -13.48
C VAL A 89 -25.21 -29.97 -12.86
#